data_AF-A0AA87CSJ1-F1
#
_entry.id   AF-A0AA87CSJ1-F1
#
_cell.length_a   1.000
_cell.length_b   1.000
_cell.length_c   1.000
_cell.angle_alpha   90.00
_cell.angle_beta   90.00
_cell.angle_gamma   90.00
#
_symmetry.space_group_name_H-M   'P 1'
#
loop_
_entity.id
_entity.type
_entity.pdbx_description
1 polymer ?
#
loop_
_entity_poly.entity_id
_entity_poly.type
_entity_poly.pdbx_seq_one_letter_code
_entity_poly.pdbx_strand_id
1 'polypeptide(L)'
;MTDKFDRALQREFLQHLYDLSPDTPSNQSLHEFAEKFGSMNNLVANLQYLLGHNLIETGFHSYIGGDVEINSYKTRITSKGIDFLRDDGGLSAILNIQTIKIHADTLSQLEAIISASNIPEDEKKGLIAKLRELPASAITHLTNELTVKAVLALPSALPLIQKYLAEMFR
;
A
#
# COMPACT_ATOMS: atom_id res chain seq x y z
N MET A 1 18.91 -24.69 -11.22
CA MET A 1 18.00 -24.00 -12.16
C MET A 1 17.88 -22.57 -11.65
N THR A 2 18.11 -21.58 -12.51
CA THR A 2 17.87 -20.17 -12.17
C THR A 2 16.38 -19.97 -11.92
N ASP A 3 16.01 -19.27 -10.84
CA ASP A 3 14.61 -18.94 -10.58
C ASP A 3 14.09 -18.04 -11.71
N LYS A 4 12.96 -18.44 -12.32
CA LYS A 4 12.32 -17.69 -13.40
C LYS A 4 11.88 -16.30 -12.94
N PHE A 5 11.49 -16.14 -11.67
CA PHE A 5 11.01 -14.90 -11.08
C PHE A 5 11.93 -14.40 -9.96
N ASP A 6 13.24 -14.44 -10.21
CA ASP A 6 14.25 -13.97 -9.25
C ASP A 6 13.93 -12.55 -8.77
N ARG A 7 13.72 -12.42 -7.45
CA ARG A 7 13.31 -11.15 -6.83
C ARG A 7 14.40 -10.09 -6.85
N ALA A 8 15.67 -10.48 -6.81
CA ALA A 8 16.78 -9.55 -6.89
C ALA A 8 16.85 -8.94 -8.29
N LEU A 9 16.70 -9.76 -9.35
CA LEU A 9 16.66 -9.27 -10.72
C LEU A 9 15.42 -8.40 -11.02
N GLN A 10 14.26 -8.74 -10.45
CA GLN A 10 13.08 -7.90 -10.57
C GLN A 10 13.28 -6.53 -9.90
N ARG A 11 13.89 -6.51 -8.70
CA ARG A 11 14.22 -5.27 -8.01
C ARG A 11 15.24 -4.46 -8.79
N GLU A 12 16.25 -5.11 -9.37
CA GLU A 12 17.25 -4.48 -10.22
C GLU A 12 16.61 -3.85 -11.47
N PHE A 13 15.69 -4.54 -12.13
CA PHE A 13 14.95 -3.99 -13.28
C PHE A 13 14.08 -2.79 -12.89
N LEU A 14 13.37 -2.87 -11.75
CA LEU A 14 12.61 -1.73 -11.23
C LEU A 14 13.52 -0.54 -10.92
N GLN A 15 14.69 -0.78 -10.30
CA GLN A 15 15.67 0.27 -10.03
C GLN A 15 16.18 0.91 -11.32
N HIS A 16 16.45 0.12 -12.36
CA HIS A 16 16.83 0.64 -13.67
C HIS A 16 15.76 1.59 -14.25
N LEU A 17 14.48 1.22 -14.18
CA LEU A 17 13.39 2.08 -14.62
C LEU A 17 13.21 3.32 -13.71
N TYR A 18 13.49 3.19 -12.42
CA TYR A 18 13.48 4.30 -11.47
C TYR A 18 14.53 5.35 -11.84
N ASP A 19 15.76 4.91 -12.10
CA ASP A 19 16.90 5.78 -12.43
C ASP A 19 16.73 6.46 -13.79
N LEU A 20 16.02 5.83 -14.73
CA LEU A 20 15.71 6.40 -16.04
C LEU A 20 14.57 7.42 -16.02
N SER A 21 13.67 7.38 -15.05
CA SER A 21 12.46 8.20 -15.05
C SER A 21 12.78 9.70 -15.18
N PRO A 22 12.13 10.46 -16.10
CA PRO A 22 10.92 10.09 -16.87
C PRO A 22 11.17 9.38 -18.21
N ASP A 23 12.42 9.07 -18.56
CA ASP A 23 12.77 8.39 -19.81
C ASP A 23 12.47 6.88 -19.77
N THR A 24 12.63 6.21 -20.92
CA THR A 24 12.31 4.80 -21.13
C THR A 24 13.55 3.97 -21.45
N PRO A 25 13.58 2.66 -21.15
CA PRO A 25 14.73 1.82 -21.44
C PRO A 25 14.97 1.71 -22.94
N SER A 26 16.24 1.52 -23.33
CA SER A 26 16.60 1.22 -24.70
C SER A 26 16.34 -0.26 -25.02
N ASN A 27 16.26 -0.61 -26.31
CA ASN A 27 16.17 -2.02 -26.71
C ASN A 27 17.42 -2.82 -26.30
N GLN A 28 18.59 -2.16 -26.23
CA GLN A 28 19.82 -2.77 -25.74
C GLN A 28 19.70 -3.15 -24.25
N SER A 29 19.22 -2.24 -23.39
CA SER A 29 19.09 -2.55 -21.96
C SER A 29 18.05 -3.64 -21.72
N LEU A 30 16.96 -3.67 -22.49
CA LEU A 30 16.01 -4.80 -22.46
C LEU A 30 16.67 -6.13 -22.85
N HIS A 31 17.55 -6.15 -23.84
CA HIS A 31 18.29 -7.35 -24.22
C HIS A 31 19.23 -7.82 -23.10
N GLU A 32 19.96 -6.91 -22.47
CA GLU A 32 20.83 -7.21 -21.32
C GLU A 32 20.04 -7.82 -20.15
N PHE A 33 18.83 -7.30 -19.86
CA PHE A 33 17.96 -7.91 -18.86
C PHE A 33 17.41 -9.28 -19.31
N ALA A 34 17.11 -9.47 -20.60
CA ALA A 34 16.70 -10.76 -21.12
C ALA A 34 17.79 -11.83 -20.90
N GLU A 35 19.06 -11.49 -21.07
CA GLU A 35 20.18 -12.37 -20.75
C GLU A 35 20.26 -12.69 -19.26
N LYS A 36 20.10 -11.69 -18.38
CA LYS A 36 20.07 -11.90 -16.92
C LYS A 36 18.93 -12.81 -16.47
N PHE A 37 17.74 -12.65 -17.05
CA PHE A 37 16.58 -13.53 -16.81
C PHE A 37 16.70 -14.88 -17.56
N GLY A 38 17.74 -15.07 -18.38
CA GLY A 38 18.04 -16.30 -19.11
C GLY A 38 17.30 -16.48 -20.45
N SER A 39 16.36 -15.61 -20.80
CA SER A 39 15.75 -15.53 -22.13
C SER A 39 14.81 -14.32 -22.27
N MET A 40 14.49 -13.95 -23.51
CA MET A 40 13.46 -12.95 -23.81
C MET A 40 12.09 -13.38 -23.25
N ASN A 41 11.73 -14.66 -23.34
CA ASN A 41 10.46 -15.17 -22.80
C ASN A 41 10.39 -15.04 -21.27
N ASN A 42 11.52 -15.20 -20.57
CA ASN A 42 11.56 -14.98 -19.13
C ASN A 42 11.45 -13.50 -18.78
N LEU A 43 12.10 -12.60 -19.55
CA LEU A 43 11.89 -11.16 -19.38
C LEU A 43 10.42 -10.79 -19.57
N VAL A 44 9.78 -11.23 -20.66
CA VAL A 44 8.35 -10.98 -20.91
C VAL A 44 7.48 -11.48 -19.76
N ALA A 45 7.73 -12.68 -19.24
CA ALA A 45 7.00 -13.21 -18.08
C ALA A 45 7.19 -12.34 -16.82
N ASN A 46 8.40 -11.86 -16.56
CA ASN A 46 8.68 -10.95 -15.44
C ASN A 46 7.99 -9.59 -15.63
N LEU A 47 8.01 -9.02 -16.83
CA LEU A 47 7.31 -7.77 -17.12
C LEU A 47 5.80 -7.92 -16.97
N GLN A 48 5.21 -9.03 -17.43
CA GLN A 48 3.79 -9.33 -17.21
C GLN A 48 3.45 -9.44 -15.72
N TYR A 49 4.33 -10.06 -14.92
CA TYR A 49 4.16 -10.16 -13.48
C TYR A 49 4.21 -8.78 -12.80
N LEU A 50 5.21 -7.96 -13.12
CA LEU A 50 5.36 -6.61 -12.58
C LEU A 50 4.20 -5.69 -13.02
N LEU A 51 3.75 -5.82 -14.27
CA LEU A 51 2.58 -5.12 -14.80
C LEU A 51 1.31 -5.53 -14.05
N GLY A 52 1.10 -6.83 -13.79
CA GLY A 52 -0.06 -7.33 -13.04
C GLY A 52 -0.13 -6.82 -11.60
N HIS A 53 1.02 -6.45 -11.01
CA HIS A 53 1.09 -5.79 -9.71
C HIS A 53 1.04 -4.26 -9.78
N ASN A 54 0.88 -3.69 -10.98
CA ASN A 54 0.94 -2.26 -11.28
C ASN A 54 2.26 -1.60 -10.84
N LEU A 55 3.39 -2.32 -10.85
CA LEU A 55 4.70 -1.76 -10.51
C LEU A 55 5.37 -1.07 -11.71
N ILE A 56 4.97 -1.47 -12.92
CA ILE A 56 5.40 -0.89 -14.19
C ILE A 56 4.19 -0.70 -15.10
N GLU A 57 4.37 0.15 -16.12
CA GLU A 57 3.56 0.16 -17.33
C GLU A 57 4.43 -0.34 -18.47
N THR A 58 3.85 -1.10 -19.41
CA THR A 58 4.52 -1.53 -20.64
C THR A 58 3.46 -1.94 -21.68
N GLY A 59 3.89 -2.20 -22.92
CA GLY A 59 3.05 -2.76 -23.97
C GLY A 59 3.73 -3.95 -24.63
N PHE A 60 2.94 -4.93 -25.07
CA PHE A 60 3.42 -6.11 -25.79
C PHE A 60 2.78 -6.17 -27.17
N HIS A 61 3.56 -6.51 -28.18
CA HIS A 61 3.07 -6.82 -29.52
C HIS A 61 3.37 -8.29 -29.84
N SER A 62 2.35 -9.02 -30.27
CA SER A 62 2.49 -10.42 -30.70
C SER A 62 2.54 -10.50 -32.23
N TYR A 63 3.48 -11.26 -32.76
CA TYR A 63 3.61 -11.51 -34.19
C TYR A 63 3.00 -12.85 -34.60
N ILE A 64 2.61 -12.95 -35.87
CA ILE A 64 2.22 -14.22 -36.48
C ILE A 64 3.46 -15.12 -36.50
N GLY A 65 3.49 -16.12 -35.63
CA GLY A 65 4.68 -16.94 -35.35
C GLY A 65 4.93 -17.20 -33.87
N GLY A 66 4.30 -16.41 -32.98
CA GLY A 66 4.35 -16.61 -31.53
C GLY A 66 5.37 -15.73 -30.79
N ASP A 67 6.19 -14.97 -31.52
CA ASP A 67 7.13 -14.03 -30.92
C ASP A 67 6.40 -12.83 -30.29
N VAL A 68 6.90 -12.38 -29.15
CA VAL A 68 6.39 -11.21 -28.41
C VAL A 68 7.49 -10.15 -28.33
N GLU A 69 7.20 -8.95 -28.79
CA GLU A 69 8.06 -7.78 -28.65
C GLU A 69 7.56 -6.89 -27.50
N ILE A 70 8.51 -6.32 -26.77
CA ILE A 70 8.29 -5.36 -25.69
C ILE A 70 8.34 -3.95 -26.28
N ASN A 71 7.29 -3.16 -26.04
CA ASN A 71 7.28 -1.75 -26.41
C ASN A 71 8.08 -0.93 -25.40
N SER A 72 9.36 -0.72 -25.69
CA SER A 72 10.29 0.04 -24.85
C SER A 72 9.79 1.45 -24.52
N TYR A 73 9.23 2.17 -25.50
CA TYR A 73 8.66 3.53 -25.32
C TYR A 73 7.46 3.61 -24.36
N LYS A 74 6.80 2.48 -24.10
CA LYS A 74 5.73 2.38 -23.10
C LYS A 74 6.21 1.80 -21.78
N THR A 75 7.46 1.35 -21.70
CA THR A 75 8.01 0.68 -20.52
C THR A 75 8.52 1.72 -19.52
N ARG A 76 7.83 1.87 -18.40
CA ARG A 76 8.19 2.84 -17.34
C ARG A 76 7.78 2.33 -15.96
N ILE A 77 8.41 2.85 -14.91
CA ILE A 77 8.00 2.58 -13.53
C ILE A 77 6.72 3.38 -13.19
N THR A 78 5.83 2.80 -12.40
CA THR A 78 4.64 3.50 -11.88
C THR A 78 4.95 4.14 -10.52
N SER A 79 4.04 4.99 -10.02
CA SER A 79 4.10 5.47 -8.63
C SER A 79 4.12 4.32 -7.62
N LYS A 80 3.41 3.22 -7.90
CA LYS A 80 3.41 2.04 -7.02
C LYS A 80 4.73 1.26 -7.09
N GLY A 81 5.39 1.23 -8.26
CA GLY A 81 6.75 0.69 -8.40
C GLY A 81 7.77 1.51 -7.62
N ILE A 82 7.66 2.84 -7.67
CA ILE A 82 8.48 3.77 -6.87
C ILE A 82 8.25 3.51 -5.38
N ASP A 83 7.00 3.47 -4.93
CA ASP A 83 6.62 3.20 -3.54
C ASP A 83 7.17 1.84 -3.08
N PHE A 84 7.12 0.81 -3.93
CA PHE A 84 7.69 -0.51 -3.65
C PHE A 84 9.21 -0.50 -3.47
N LEU A 85 9.95 0.29 -4.26
CA LEU A 85 11.40 0.39 -4.13
C LEU A 85 11.84 1.09 -2.84
N ARG A 86 11.10 2.15 -2.47
CA ARG A 86 11.40 2.97 -1.29
C ARG A 86 11.12 2.24 0.02
N ASP A 87 10.25 1.22 -0.01
CA ASP A 87 9.90 0.39 1.15
C ASP A 87 9.41 1.22 2.36
N ASP A 88 8.92 2.44 2.10
CA ASP A 88 8.41 3.40 3.10
C ASP A 88 6.88 3.44 3.12
N GLY A 89 6.21 2.53 2.40
CA GLY A 89 4.76 2.54 2.17
C GLY A 89 4.30 3.58 1.15
N GLY A 90 5.20 4.48 0.72
CA GLY A 90 5.00 5.38 -0.40
C GLY A 90 3.97 6.49 -0.20
N LEU A 91 3.74 7.26 -1.26
CA LEU A 91 2.67 8.26 -1.28
C LEU A 91 1.30 7.60 -1.16
N SER A 92 1.17 6.33 -1.56
CA SER A 92 -0.02 5.53 -1.32
C SER A 92 -0.38 5.46 0.17
N ALA A 93 0.57 5.29 1.09
CA ALA A 93 0.30 5.30 2.53
C ALA A 93 -0.13 6.67 3.07
N ILE A 94 0.36 7.76 2.48
CA ILE A 94 0.02 9.13 2.87
C ILE A 94 -1.33 9.57 2.28
N LEU A 95 -1.64 9.16 1.05
CA LEU A 95 -2.85 9.55 0.32
C LEU A 95 -4.04 8.62 0.61
N ASN A 96 -3.80 7.33 0.87
CA ASN A 96 -4.78 6.40 1.45
C ASN A 96 -4.76 6.41 2.98
N ILE A 97 -4.37 7.53 3.60
CA ILE A 97 -5.01 7.87 4.87
C ILE A 97 -6.50 7.94 4.52
N GLN A 98 -7.21 6.83 4.72
CA GLN A 98 -8.63 6.88 4.93
C GLN A 98 -8.74 7.90 6.04
N THR A 99 -9.19 9.09 5.67
CA THR A 99 -9.72 10.03 6.63
C THR A 99 -10.82 9.22 7.28
N ILE A 100 -10.50 8.56 8.40
CA ILE A 100 -11.49 8.33 9.43
C ILE A 100 -11.94 9.76 9.66
N LYS A 101 -13.06 10.11 9.03
CA LYS A 101 -13.79 11.30 9.40
C LYS A 101 -14.13 11.03 10.84
N ILE A 102 -13.26 11.52 11.71
CA ILE A 102 -13.66 12.02 12.99
C ILE A 102 -14.61 13.16 12.61
N HIS A 103 -15.84 12.77 12.30
CA HIS A 103 -16.97 13.67 12.29
C HIS A 103 -16.88 14.41 13.63
N ALA A 104 -17.25 15.68 13.69
CA ALA A 104 -17.22 16.48 14.92
C ALA A 104 -17.82 15.75 16.16
N ASP A 105 -18.62 14.70 15.92
CA ASP A 105 -19.08 13.69 16.88
C ASP A 105 -17.98 12.94 17.66
N THR A 106 -16.80 12.60 17.14
CA THR A 106 -15.85 11.74 17.88
C THR A 106 -15.26 12.43 19.11
N LEU A 107 -14.96 13.73 19.01
CA LEU A 107 -14.50 14.50 20.18
C LEU A 107 -15.60 14.55 21.24
N SER A 108 -16.83 14.85 20.83
CA SER A 108 -18.01 14.85 21.70
C SER A 108 -18.29 13.48 22.34
N GLN A 109 -18.04 12.38 21.62
CA GLN A 109 -18.17 11.01 22.13
C GLN A 109 -17.09 10.68 23.16
N LEU A 110 -15.84 11.08 22.93
CA LEU A 110 -14.76 10.90 23.91
C LEU A 110 -15.04 11.72 25.19
N GLU A 111 -15.54 12.95 25.05
CA GLU A 111 -15.98 13.77 26.18
C GLU A 111 -17.13 13.11 26.95
N ALA A 112 -18.10 12.50 26.26
CA ALA A 112 -19.20 11.77 26.88
C ALA A 112 -18.70 10.54 27.66
N ILE A 113 -17.72 9.80 27.12
CA ILE A 113 -17.10 8.66 27.81
C ILE A 113 -16.38 9.13 29.09
N ILE A 114 -15.60 10.20 29.01
CA ILE A 114 -14.92 10.78 30.18
C ILE A 114 -15.96 11.24 31.21
N SER A 115 -17.02 11.90 30.76
CA SER A 115 -18.10 12.39 31.64
C SER A 115 -18.84 11.26 32.36
N ALA A 116 -19.07 10.15 31.67
CA ALA A 116 -19.72 8.95 32.20
C ALA A 116 -18.82 8.08 33.09
N SER A 117 -17.51 8.36 33.14
CA SER A 117 -16.56 7.59 33.95
C SER A 117 -16.74 7.83 35.45
N ASN A 118 -16.32 6.85 36.27
CA ASN A 118 -16.42 6.91 37.73
C ASN A 118 -15.14 7.50 38.38
N ILE A 119 -14.62 8.59 37.81
CA ILE A 119 -13.48 9.34 38.36
C ILE A 119 -13.94 10.68 38.96
N PRO A 120 -13.14 11.36 39.80
CA PRO A 120 -13.51 12.64 40.38
C PRO A 120 -13.81 13.73 39.33
N GLU A 121 -14.76 14.62 39.62
CA GLU A 121 -15.22 15.65 38.66
C GLU A 121 -14.11 16.62 38.22
N ASP A 122 -13.17 16.95 39.11
CA ASP A 122 -12.03 17.81 38.75
C ASP A 122 -11.06 17.10 37.80
N GLU A 123 -10.89 15.78 37.94
CA GLU A 123 -10.11 14.97 36.99
C GLU A 123 -10.81 14.87 35.63
N LYS A 124 -12.14 14.71 35.61
CA LYS A 124 -12.92 14.74 34.36
C LYS A 124 -12.71 16.05 33.60
N LYS A 125 -12.86 17.19 34.28
CA LYS A 125 -12.65 18.52 33.67
C LYS A 125 -11.23 18.67 33.12
N GLY A 126 -10.22 18.23 33.87
CA GLY A 126 -8.82 18.27 33.43
C GLY A 126 -8.56 17.41 32.19
N LEU A 127 -9.16 16.21 32.12
CA LEU A 127 -9.05 15.32 30.96
C LEU A 127 -9.76 15.89 29.72
N ILE A 128 -10.96 16.45 29.88
CA ILE A 128 -11.69 17.08 28.77
C ILE A 128 -10.92 18.29 28.23
N ALA A 129 -10.35 19.12 29.11
CA ALA A 129 -9.53 20.26 28.67
C ALA A 129 -8.32 19.81 27.84
N LYS A 130 -7.55 18.83 28.34
CA LYS A 130 -6.41 18.27 27.61
C LYS A 130 -6.82 17.66 26.27
N LEU A 131 -7.96 16.96 26.23
CA LEU A 131 -8.48 16.35 25.01
C LEU A 131 -8.78 17.40 23.93
N ARG A 132 -9.36 18.55 24.31
CA ARG A 132 -9.68 19.66 23.39
C ARG A 132 -8.45 20.40 22.88
N GLU A 133 -7.36 20.37 23.62
CA GLU A 133 -6.07 20.98 23.24
C GLU A 133 -5.25 20.12 22.27
N LEU A 134 -5.63 18.84 22.08
CA LEU A 134 -4.88 17.94 21.22
C LEU A 134 -4.98 18.33 19.73
N PRO A 135 -3.88 18.21 18.97
CA PRO A 135 -3.95 18.32 17.52
C PRO A 135 -4.76 17.14 16.95
N ALA A 136 -5.38 17.35 15.78
CA ALA A 136 -6.21 16.34 15.13
C ALA A 136 -5.49 14.98 14.94
N SER A 137 -4.19 14.99 14.62
CA SER A 137 -3.38 13.79 14.47
C SER A 137 -3.27 12.97 15.77
N ALA A 138 -3.18 13.63 16.93
CA ALA A 138 -3.14 12.96 18.22
C ALA A 138 -4.50 12.36 18.61
N ILE A 139 -5.59 13.04 18.26
CA ILE A 139 -6.95 12.51 18.45
C ILE A 139 -7.13 11.24 17.60
N THR A 140 -6.71 11.26 16.33
CA THR A 140 -6.74 10.07 15.47
C THR A 140 -5.94 8.91 16.05
N HIS A 141 -4.72 9.17 16.53
CA HIS A 141 -3.90 8.13 17.16
C HIS A 141 -4.58 7.53 18.40
N LEU A 142 -5.12 8.37 19.28
CA LEU A 142 -5.84 7.94 20.47
C LEU A 142 -7.06 7.08 20.10
N THR A 143 -7.87 7.50 19.14
CA THR A 143 -9.04 6.73 18.70
C THR A 143 -8.65 5.37 18.11
N ASN A 144 -7.59 5.30 17.32
CA ASN A 144 -7.09 4.04 16.77
C ASN A 144 -6.62 3.09 17.88
N GLU A 145 -5.85 3.59 18.84
CA GLU A 145 -5.36 2.80 19.97
C GLU A 145 -6.52 2.27 20.82
N LEU A 146 -7.49 3.13 21.14
CA LEU A 146 -8.70 2.75 21.88
C LEU A 146 -9.52 1.69 21.12
N THR A 147 -9.63 1.83 19.79
CA THR A 147 -10.36 0.89 18.94
C THR A 147 -9.70 -0.48 18.97
N VAL A 148 -8.38 -0.55 18.79
CA VAL A 148 -7.64 -1.82 18.83
C VAL A 148 -7.81 -2.48 20.21
N LYS A 149 -7.63 -1.72 21.29
CA LYS A 149 -7.81 -2.24 22.65
C LYS A 149 -9.25 -2.72 22.90
N ALA A 150 -10.25 -1.99 22.41
CA ALA A 150 -11.65 -2.38 22.53
C ALA A 150 -11.92 -3.69 21.76
N VAL A 151 -11.45 -3.81 20.52
CA VAL A 151 -11.59 -5.04 19.72
C VAL A 151 -10.91 -6.23 20.41
N LEU A 152 -9.72 -6.05 20.96
CA LEU A 152 -9.02 -7.10 21.70
C LEU A 152 -9.75 -7.52 22.99
N ALA A 153 -10.51 -6.60 23.59
CA ALA A 153 -11.32 -6.88 24.77
C ALA A 153 -12.69 -7.51 24.44
N LEU A 154 -13.11 -7.55 23.17
CA LEU A 154 -14.39 -8.11 22.75
C LEU A 154 -14.27 -9.62 22.45
N PRO A 155 -14.89 -10.51 23.24
CA PRO A 155 -14.81 -11.96 23.00
C PRO A 155 -15.38 -12.40 21.65
N SER A 156 -16.31 -11.60 21.08
CA SER A 156 -16.98 -11.85 19.82
C SER A 156 -16.34 -11.13 18.62
N ALA A 157 -15.19 -10.47 18.80
CA ALA A 157 -14.53 -9.73 17.73
C ALA A 157 -14.25 -10.60 16.49
N LEU A 158 -13.61 -11.76 16.68
CA LEU A 158 -13.26 -12.66 15.58
C LEU A 158 -14.50 -13.22 14.85
N PRO A 159 -15.54 -13.75 15.54
CA PRO A 159 -16.79 -14.15 14.89
C PRO A 159 -17.47 -13.04 14.08
N LEU A 160 -17.46 -11.79 14.56
CA LEU A 160 -18.05 -10.65 13.85
C LEU A 160 -17.28 -10.33 12.56
N ILE A 161 -15.94 -10.34 12.64
CA ILE A 161 -15.08 -10.13 11.47
C ILE A 161 -15.32 -11.23 10.43
N GLN A 162 -15.36 -12.49 10.86
CA GLN A 162 -15.64 -13.62 9.98
C GLN A 162 -16.98 -13.50 9.27
N LYS A 163 -18.03 -13.14 10.01
CA LYS A 163 -19.37 -12.92 9.45
C LYS A 163 -19.35 -11.82 8.38
N TYR A 164 -18.76 -10.68 8.68
CA TYR A 164 -18.73 -9.54 7.76
C TYR A 164 -17.97 -9.87 6.46
N LEU A 165 -16.80 -10.50 6.56
CA LEU A 165 -16.04 -10.92 5.38
C LEU A 165 -16.82 -11.94 4.54
N ALA A 166 -17.53 -12.88 5.17
CA ALA A 166 -18.37 -13.84 4.45
C ALA A 166 -19.55 -13.20 3.72
N GLU A 167 -20.09 -12.09 4.23
CA GLU A 167 -21.18 -11.33 3.59
C GLU A 167 -20.67 -10.44 2.44
N MET A 168 -19.43 -9.96 2.52
CA MET A 168 -18.85 -9.05 1.53
C MET A 168 -18.36 -9.74 0.24
N PHE A 169 -18.08 -11.05 0.30
CA PHE A 169 -17.58 -11.86 -0.81
C PHE A 169 -18.59 -12.93 -1.29
N ARG A 170 -19.89 -12.70 -1.02
CA ARG A 170 -21.02 -13.44 -1.61
C ARG A 170 -21.51 -12.73 -2.86
#